data_AF-A0A164GMS8-F1
#
_entry.id   AF-A0A164GMS8-F1
#
_cell.length_a   1.000
_cell.length_b   1.000
_cell.length_c   1.000
_cell.angle_alpha   90.00
_cell.angle_beta   90.00
_cell.angle_gamma   90.00
#
_symmetry.space_group_name_H-M   'P 1'
#
loop_
_entity.id
_entity.type
_entity.pdbx_description
1 polymer ?
#
loop_
_entity_poly.entity_id
_entity_poly.type
_entity_poly.pdbx_seq_one_letter_code
_entity_poly.pdbx_strand_id
1 'polypeptide(L)'
;DILQPALNRIFSWSRKWKFTFAPDKSAIVAFTRSYKPGADPLLFLNGHRIRSHPNFKFLGVWFDQKLLWKTHIEHVRKQCLNLKRLFTVVANAKHGPPVDTLTLLYKSLVRSKSDYGLIAYGNASKTNLEKINVVSRAIIRTILGSKLSTPKEVLYAESGTEPLAERRDWLSSKYVLNLGHKPHNPMYTAAKIEYHYTGIYPQRSAPCLSETMRKLKRLEF
;
A
#
# COMPACT_ATOMS: atom_id res chain seq x y z
N ASP A 1 25.74 -5.68 16.41
CA ASP A 1 26.42 -4.35 16.53
C ASP A 1 26.71 -3.60 15.22
N ILE A 2 26.01 -3.87 14.10
CA ILE A 2 26.32 -3.22 12.80
C ILE A 2 25.53 -1.91 12.58
N LEU A 3 24.41 -1.73 13.27
CA LEU A 3 23.48 -0.61 13.02
C LEU A 3 24.04 0.75 13.47
N GLN A 4 24.63 0.85 14.66
CA GLN A 4 25.17 2.11 15.16
C GLN A 4 26.34 2.63 14.30
N PRO A 5 27.34 1.79 13.90
CA PRO A 5 28.35 2.21 12.93
C PRO A 5 27.77 2.67 11.59
N ALA A 6 26.70 2.03 11.10
CA ALA A 6 26.02 2.47 9.88
C ALA A 6 25.36 3.85 10.05
N LEU A 7 24.67 4.10 11.16
CA LEU A 7 24.12 5.42 11.49
C LEU A 7 25.21 6.49 11.60
N ASN A 8 26.35 6.17 12.21
CA ASN A 8 27.48 7.09 12.32
C ASN A 8 28.03 7.48 10.93
N ARG A 9 28.11 6.53 9.99
CA ARG A 9 28.52 6.82 8.59
C ARG A 9 27.51 7.71 7.88
N ILE A 10 26.21 7.43 8.02
CA ILE A 10 25.14 8.26 7.46
C ILE A 10 25.19 9.67 8.03
N PHE A 11 25.43 9.80 9.33
CA PHE A 11 25.58 11.09 9.99
C PHE A 11 26.81 11.86 9.48
N SER A 12 27.98 11.22 9.40
CA SER A 12 29.18 11.82 8.81
C SER A 12 28.97 12.27 7.35
N TRP A 13 28.24 11.48 6.56
CA TRP A 13 27.85 11.85 5.20
C TRP A 13 26.96 13.10 5.20
N SER A 14 25.95 13.19 6.06
CA SER A 14 25.10 14.38 6.14
C SER A 14 25.87 15.66 6.48
N ARG A 15 26.87 15.56 7.39
CA ARG A 15 27.76 16.69 7.70
C ARG A 15 28.61 17.11 6.51
N LYS A 16 29.14 16.15 5.73
CA LYS A 16 29.87 16.45 4.49
C LYS A 16 29.01 17.27 3.51
N TRP A 17 27.71 16.99 3.45
CA TRP A 17 26.74 17.68 2.59
C TRP A 17 25.98 18.82 3.28
N LYS A 18 26.43 19.25 4.46
CA LYS A 18 25.89 20.41 5.19
C LYS A 18 24.38 20.33 5.49
N PHE A 19 23.85 19.14 5.75
CA PHE A 19 22.48 18.99 6.27
C PHE A 19 22.45 18.08 7.51
N THR A 20 21.39 18.20 8.30
CA THR A 20 21.21 17.45 9.55
C THR A 20 19.92 16.65 9.51
N PHE A 21 19.97 15.39 9.92
CA PHE A 21 18.77 14.59 10.14
C PHE A 21 18.05 15.06 11.40
N ALA A 22 16.72 15.14 11.34
CA ALA A 22 15.89 15.42 12.50
C ALA A 22 15.66 14.11 13.29
N PRO A 23 16.16 13.99 14.54
CA PRO A 23 15.95 12.79 15.34
C PRO A 23 14.47 12.51 15.62
N ASP A 24 13.66 13.55 15.83
CA ASP A 24 12.22 13.42 16.10
C ASP A 24 11.42 12.86 14.91
N LYS A 25 11.97 12.95 13.69
CA LYS A 25 11.38 12.36 12.47
C LYS A 25 11.99 10.99 12.13
N SER A 26 12.96 10.53 12.92
CA SER A 26 13.66 9.26 12.72
C SER A 26 13.10 8.21 13.67
N ALA A 27 12.95 6.98 13.19
CA ALA A 27 12.39 5.89 13.99
C ALA A 27 13.05 4.56 13.61
N ILE A 28 13.07 3.63 14.57
CA ILE A 28 13.42 2.24 14.31
C ILE A 28 12.11 1.46 14.16
N VAL A 29 12.02 0.60 13.15
CA VAL A 29 10.94 -0.36 13.02
C VAL A 29 11.55 -1.74 12.82
N ALA A 30 11.40 -2.60 13.82
CA ALA A 30 11.89 -3.97 13.74
C ALA A 30 10.83 -4.86 13.06
N PHE A 31 11.00 -5.21 11.80
CA PHE A 31 10.04 -6.09 11.13
C PHE A 31 10.16 -7.52 11.64
N THR A 32 9.20 -7.97 12.45
CA THR A 32 9.19 -9.31 13.04
C THR A 32 7.77 -9.72 13.44
N ARG A 33 7.53 -11.02 13.37
CA ARG A 33 6.28 -11.65 13.79
C ARG A 33 6.35 -12.26 15.18
N SER A 34 7.53 -12.28 15.80
CA SER A 34 7.69 -12.77 17.15
C SER A 34 6.72 -12.06 18.09
N TYR A 35 6.12 -12.82 19.01
CA TYR A 35 5.31 -12.26 20.08
C TYR A 35 6.16 -11.36 20.99
N LYS A 36 7.43 -11.71 21.19
CA LYS A 36 8.43 -10.93 21.93
C LYS A 36 9.55 -10.51 20.95
N PRO A 37 9.48 -9.31 20.35
CA PRO A 37 10.39 -8.87 19.29
C PRO A 37 11.85 -8.59 19.73
N GLY A 38 12.19 -8.89 20.99
CA GLY A 38 13.48 -8.54 21.58
C GLY A 38 13.45 -7.15 22.24
N ALA A 39 14.59 -6.76 22.81
CA ALA A 39 14.76 -5.45 23.43
C ALA A 39 14.83 -4.32 22.38
N ASP A 40 14.42 -3.12 22.77
CA ASP A 40 14.59 -1.89 21.98
C ASP A 40 16.10 -1.60 21.85
N PRO A 41 16.68 -1.67 20.63
CA PRO A 41 18.11 -1.43 20.47
C PRO A 41 18.45 0.02 20.81
N LEU A 42 19.51 0.22 21.59
CA LEU A 42 20.00 1.54 21.97
C LEU A 42 20.76 2.17 20.79
N LEU A 43 20.04 2.85 19.90
CA LEU A 43 20.63 3.59 18.79
C LEU A 43 20.54 5.10 19.00
N PHE A 44 21.58 5.80 18.59
CA PHE A 44 21.71 7.24 18.70
C PHE A 44 22.01 7.86 17.33
N LEU A 45 21.37 8.99 17.05
CA LEU A 45 21.62 9.83 15.88
C LEU A 45 21.95 11.23 16.36
N ASN A 46 23.17 11.68 16.10
CA ASN A 46 23.68 12.96 16.60
C ASN A 46 23.55 13.10 18.14
N GLY A 47 23.81 12.02 18.89
CA GLY A 47 23.65 12.00 20.35
C GLY A 47 22.21 11.87 20.85
N HIS A 48 21.20 11.95 19.97
CA HIS A 48 19.80 11.77 20.33
C HIS A 48 19.37 10.31 20.18
N ARG A 49 18.71 9.75 21.20
CA ARG A 49 18.18 8.39 21.15
C ARG A 49 17.05 8.28 20.12
N ILE A 50 17.18 7.34 19.18
CA ILE A 50 16.08 6.93 18.30
C ILE A 50 15.36 5.76 18.96
N ARG A 51 14.03 5.87 19.14
CA ARG A 51 13.23 4.81 19.74
C ARG A 51 12.67 3.86 18.68
N SER A 52 12.45 2.61 19.06
CA SER A 52 11.64 1.69 18.27
C SER A 52 10.16 2.03 18.37
N HIS A 53 9.49 2.01 17.21
CA HIS A 53 8.05 2.21 17.08
C HIS A 53 7.41 1.02 16.39
N PRO A 54 6.27 0.51 16.89
CA PRO A 54 5.58 -0.63 16.29
C PRO A 54 4.88 -0.26 14.97
N ASN A 55 4.69 1.03 14.70
CA ASN A 55 4.15 1.55 13.45
C ASN A 55 4.89 2.83 13.08
N PHE A 56 5.23 2.99 11.81
CA PHE A 56 5.85 4.21 11.30
C PHE A 56 5.34 4.54 9.91
N LYS A 57 5.18 5.84 9.62
CA LYS A 57 4.74 6.31 8.31
C LYS A 57 5.97 6.68 7.48
N PHE A 58 6.17 5.98 6.36
CA PHE A 58 7.24 6.26 5.41
C PHE A 58 6.65 6.43 4.02
N LEU A 59 6.98 7.56 3.36
CA LEU A 59 6.45 7.93 2.04
C LEU A 59 4.93 7.71 1.94
N GLY A 60 4.16 8.29 2.87
CA GLY A 60 2.69 8.18 2.83
C GLY A 60 2.10 6.83 3.28
N VAL A 61 2.90 5.76 3.33
CA VAL A 61 2.46 4.40 3.69
C VAL A 61 2.78 4.11 5.15
N TRP A 62 1.85 3.47 5.86
CA TRP A 62 2.06 3.04 7.24
C TRP A 62 2.59 1.62 7.28
N PHE A 63 3.79 1.46 7.83
CA PHE A 63 4.41 0.17 8.06
C PHE A 63 4.19 -0.23 9.52
N ASP A 64 3.55 -1.37 9.73
CA ASP A 64 3.46 -1.99 11.05
C ASP A 64 4.53 -3.06 11.22
N GLN A 65 4.96 -3.28 12.47
CA GLN A 65 6.02 -4.22 12.85
C GLN A 65 5.85 -5.61 12.24
N LYS A 66 4.60 -6.07 12.07
CA LYS A 66 4.27 -7.41 11.57
C LYS A 66 3.96 -7.43 10.07
N LEU A 67 4.00 -6.27 9.40
CA LEU A 67 3.60 -6.07 8.01
C LEU A 67 2.20 -6.65 7.70
N LEU A 68 1.26 -6.50 8.64
CA LEU A 68 -0.15 -6.89 8.50
C LEU A 68 -0.98 -5.80 7.81
N TRP A 69 -0.42 -4.60 7.66
CA TRP A 69 -0.98 -3.42 7.02
C TRP A 69 -2.29 -2.90 7.63
N LYS A 70 -2.62 -3.33 8.86
CA LYS A 70 -3.86 -2.95 9.56
C LYS A 70 -3.98 -1.44 9.68
N THR A 71 -2.92 -0.78 10.17
CA THR A 71 -2.85 0.67 10.38
C THR A 71 -3.01 1.42 9.06
N HIS A 72 -2.35 0.96 7.99
CA HIS A 72 -2.45 1.58 6.68
C HIS A 72 -3.84 1.43 6.05
N ILE A 73 -4.40 0.23 6.09
CA ILE A 73 -5.71 -0.06 5.51
C ILE A 73 -6.81 0.72 6.23
N GLU A 74 -6.75 0.85 7.56
CA GLU A 74 -7.71 1.67 8.30
C GLU A 74 -7.54 3.16 7.97
N HIS A 75 -6.30 3.63 7.76
CA HIS A 75 -6.03 4.98 7.29
C HIS A 75 -6.68 5.26 5.92
N VAL A 76 -6.46 4.37 4.93
CA VAL A 76 -7.05 4.48 3.59
C VAL A 76 -8.58 4.39 3.67
N ARG A 77 -9.12 3.42 4.42
CA ARG A 77 -10.57 3.27 4.65
C ARG A 77 -11.19 4.55 5.20
N LYS A 78 -10.57 5.19 6.20
CA LYS A 78 -11.06 6.45 6.78
C LYS A 78 -11.10 7.57 5.74
N GLN A 79 -10.08 7.67 4.88
CA GLN A 79 -10.08 8.63 3.78
C GLN A 79 -11.21 8.35 2.78
N CYS A 80 -11.43 7.09 2.40
CA CYS A 80 -12.52 6.70 1.53
C CYS A 80 -13.91 6.95 2.17
N LEU A 81 -14.06 6.74 3.48
CA LEU A 81 -15.30 7.05 4.20
C LEU A 81 -15.61 8.55 4.22
N ASN A 82 -14.59 9.40 4.35
CA ASN A 82 -14.77 10.84 4.24
C ASN A 82 -15.22 11.21 2.82
N LEU A 83 -14.60 10.63 1.79
CA LEU A 83 -15.02 10.83 0.40
C LEU A 83 -16.44 10.30 0.14
N LYS A 84 -16.86 9.21 0.78
CA LYS A 84 -18.25 8.72 0.67
C LYS A 84 -19.26 9.81 1.03
N ARG A 85 -19.00 10.62 2.07
CA ARG A 85 -19.87 11.74 2.45
C ARG A 85 -20.00 12.76 1.33
N LEU A 86 -18.90 13.09 0.67
CA LEU A 86 -18.89 13.96 -0.51
C LEU A 86 -19.76 13.36 -1.63
N PHE A 87 -19.58 12.08 -1.97
CA PHE A 87 -20.40 11.41 -2.99
C PHE A 87 -21.87 11.37 -2.62
N THR A 88 -22.22 11.18 -1.34
CA THR A 88 -23.61 11.26 -0.87
C THR A 88 -24.23 12.63 -1.12
N VAL A 89 -23.48 13.72 -0.99
CA VAL A 89 -23.99 15.06 -1.28
C VAL A 89 -24.10 15.30 -2.78
N VAL A 90 -23.03 15.03 -3.52
CA VAL A 90 -22.94 15.38 -4.96
C VAL A 90 -23.88 14.53 -5.81
N ALA A 91 -24.00 13.22 -5.53
CA ALA A 91 -24.85 12.32 -6.30
C ALA A 91 -26.36 12.54 -6.06
N ASN A 92 -26.74 13.10 -4.90
CA ASN A 92 -28.14 13.38 -4.56
C ASN A 92 -28.55 14.83 -4.83
N ALA A 93 -27.71 15.63 -5.48
CA ALA A 93 -28.05 16.99 -5.84
C ALA A 93 -29.16 17.01 -6.92
N LYS A 94 -30.13 17.93 -6.82
CA LYS A 94 -31.28 18.04 -7.73
C LYS A 94 -30.86 18.13 -9.21
N HIS A 95 -29.77 18.84 -9.48
CA HIS A 95 -29.14 18.93 -10.80
C HIS A 95 -27.71 18.38 -10.72
N GLY A 96 -27.60 17.15 -10.22
CA GLY A 96 -26.33 16.48 -9.99
C GLY A 96 -25.57 16.12 -11.27
N PRO A 97 -24.26 15.85 -11.19
CA PRO A 97 -23.47 15.42 -12.34
C PRO A 97 -23.93 14.05 -12.87
N PRO A 98 -23.71 13.76 -14.17
CA PRO A 98 -24.03 12.45 -14.73
C PRO A 98 -23.16 11.36 -14.12
N VAL A 99 -23.64 10.11 -14.20
CA VAL A 99 -22.97 8.91 -13.65
C VAL A 99 -21.52 8.79 -14.10
N ASP A 100 -21.23 9.09 -15.37
CA ASP A 100 -19.87 9.01 -15.91
C ASP A 100 -18.92 10.02 -15.24
N THR A 101 -19.41 11.23 -14.97
CA THR A 101 -18.63 12.25 -14.27
C THR A 101 -18.38 11.86 -12.83
N LEU A 102 -19.38 11.32 -12.14
CA LEU A 102 -19.22 10.79 -10.78
C LEU A 102 -18.27 9.59 -10.73
N THR A 103 -18.31 8.73 -11.74
CA THR A 103 -17.41 7.58 -11.87
C THR A 103 -15.97 8.03 -12.11
N LEU A 104 -15.77 9.04 -12.97
CA LEU A 104 -14.46 9.68 -13.16
C LEU A 104 -13.95 10.28 -11.84
N LEU A 105 -14.82 10.98 -11.12
CA LEU A 105 -14.50 11.54 -9.80
C LEU A 105 -14.11 10.44 -8.81
N TYR A 106 -14.81 9.30 -8.82
CA TYR A 106 -14.47 8.14 -7.98
C TYR A 106 -13.09 7.59 -8.31
N LYS A 107 -12.78 7.42 -9.60
CA LYS A 107 -11.47 6.96 -10.06
C LYS A 107 -10.35 7.95 -9.66
N SER A 108 -10.61 9.25 -9.75
CA SER A 108 -9.62 10.28 -9.41
C SER A 108 -9.39 10.44 -7.90
N LEU A 109 -10.42 10.31 -7.06
CA LEU A 109 -10.33 10.60 -5.62
C LEU A 109 -10.26 9.36 -4.73
N VAL A 110 -11.09 8.35 -4.98
CA VAL A 110 -11.20 7.17 -4.12
C VAL A 110 -10.19 6.12 -4.55
N ARG A 111 -10.20 5.77 -5.84
CA ARG A 111 -9.28 4.76 -6.38
C ARG A 111 -7.83 5.20 -6.23
N SER A 112 -7.51 6.47 -6.44
CA SER A 112 -6.14 6.97 -6.24
C SER A 112 -5.62 6.78 -4.81
N LYS A 113 -6.48 6.89 -3.79
CA LYS A 113 -6.12 6.64 -2.38
C LYS A 113 -5.86 5.17 -2.11
N SER A 114 -6.67 4.30 -2.70
CA SER A 114 -6.48 2.85 -2.59
C SER A 114 -5.27 2.37 -3.39
N ASP A 115 -5.07 2.86 -4.62
CA ASP A 115 -3.95 2.44 -5.48
C ASP A 115 -2.59 2.83 -4.87
N TYR A 116 -2.53 3.92 -4.09
CA TYR A 116 -1.31 4.36 -3.45
C TYR A 116 -0.80 3.35 -2.42
N GLY A 117 0.38 2.79 -2.68
CA GLY A 117 0.98 1.77 -1.82
C GLY A 117 0.39 0.37 -2.00
N LEU A 118 -0.52 0.15 -2.96
CA LEU A 118 -1.17 -1.16 -3.18
C LEU A 118 -0.17 -2.27 -3.49
N ILE A 119 0.95 -1.95 -4.15
CA ILE A 119 2.06 -2.89 -4.40
C ILE A 119 2.76 -3.30 -3.08
N ALA A 120 2.67 -2.51 -2.01
CA ALA A 120 3.20 -2.88 -0.70
C ALA A 120 2.16 -3.65 0.11
N TYR A 121 0.98 -3.06 0.33
CA TYR A 121 -0.01 -3.61 1.26
C TYR A 121 -0.99 -4.62 0.61
N GLY A 122 -0.95 -4.79 -0.71
CA GLY A 122 -1.91 -5.61 -1.47
C GLY A 122 -1.88 -7.11 -1.12
N ASN A 123 -0.89 -7.58 -0.36
CA ASN A 123 -0.85 -8.93 0.19
C ASN A 123 -1.36 -9.04 1.64
N ALA A 124 -2.01 -7.99 2.16
CA ALA A 124 -2.71 -8.05 3.44
C ALA A 124 -3.84 -9.10 3.41
N SER A 125 -4.38 -9.45 4.58
CA SER A 125 -5.46 -10.44 4.64
C SER A 125 -6.67 -10.00 3.82
N LYS A 126 -7.34 -10.96 3.15
CA LYS A 126 -8.58 -10.71 2.40
C LYS A 126 -9.60 -9.93 3.23
N THR A 127 -9.74 -10.29 4.51
CA THR A 127 -10.62 -9.61 5.46
C THR A 127 -10.27 -8.14 5.71
N ASN A 128 -8.99 -7.77 5.69
CA ASN A 128 -8.58 -6.37 5.83
C ASN A 128 -8.79 -5.62 4.53
N LEU A 129 -8.37 -6.17 3.39
CA LEU A 129 -8.58 -5.56 2.08
C LEU A 129 -10.07 -5.33 1.77
N GLU A 130 -10.93 -6.24 2.24
CA GLU A 130 -12.37 -6.14 2.05
C GLU A 130 -12.98 -4.90 2.71
N LYS A 131 -12.35 -4.36 3.76
CA LYS A 131 -12.78 -3.09 4.38
C LYS A 131 -12.77 -1.93 3.39
N ILE A 132 -11.80 -1.90 2.47
CA ILE A 132 -11.73 -0.89 1.42
C ILE A 132 -12.81 -1.16 0.36
N ASN A 133 -12.94 -2.41 -0.10
CA ASN A 133 -13.95 -2.81 -1.09
C ASN A 133 -15.38 -2.50 -0.64
N VAL A 134 -15.70 -2.68 0.65
CA VAL A 134 -17.02 -2.35 1.21
C VAL A 134 -17.32 -0.86 1.05
N VAL A 135 -16.37 0.03 1.38
CA VAL A 135 -16.57 1.47 1.24
C VAL A 135 -16.64 1.87 -0.24
N SER A 136 -15.76 1.33 -1.08
CA SER A 136 -15.77 1.53 -2.52
C SER A 136 -17.12 1.17 -3.16
N ARG A 137 -17.65 -0.04 -2.88
CA ARG A 137 -18.96 -0.46 -3.38
C ARG A 137 -20.09 0.41 -2.84
N ALA A 138 -20.04 0.82 -1.58
CA ALA A 138 -21.04 1.74 -1.05
C ALA A 138 -21.06 3.08 -1.80
N ILE A 139 -19.90 3.59 -2.20
CA ILE A 139 -19.80 4.80 -3.03
C ILE A 139 -20.36 4.54 -4.43
N ILE A 140 -19.98 3.43 -5.07
CA ILE A 140 -20.47 3.07 -6.40
C ILE A 140 -22.01 2.90 -6.40
N ARG A 141 -22.59 2.31 -5.36
CA ARG A 141 -24.06 2.24 -5.20
C ARG A 141 -24.70 3.62 -5.16
N THR A 142 -24.09 4.55 -4.43
CA THR A 142 -24.55 5.96 -4.39
C THR A 142 -24.46 6.61 -5.77
N ILE A 143 -23.40 6.35 -6.53
CA ILE A 143 -23.22 6.89 -7.89
C ILE A 143 -24.28 6.34 -8.85
N LEU A 144 -24.54 5.03 -8.80
CA LEU A 144 -25.49 4.35 -9.69
C LEU A 144 -26.95 4.45 -9.24
N GLY A 145 -27.22 4.99 -8.04
CA GLY A 145 -28.56 4.96 -7.45
C GLY A 145 -29.09 3.53 -7.19
N SER A 146 -28.20 2.55 -7.00
CA SER A 146 -28.59 1.14 -6.94
C SER A 146 -28.94 0.65 -5.54
N LYS A 147 -29.81 -0.37 -5.46
CA LYS A 147 -30.25 -0.98 -4.19
C LYS A 147 -29.08 -1.73 -3.52
N LEU A 148 -29.17 -1.92 -2.20
CA LEU A 148 -28.18 -2.71 -1.44
C LEU A 148 -28.11 -4.18 -1.89
N SER A 149 -29.20 -4.72 -2.43
CA SER A 149 -29.30 -6.09 -2.94
C SER A 149 -28.63 -6.31 -4.30
N THR A 150 -28.31 -5.26 -5.06
CA THR A 150 -27.68 -5.42 -6.38
C THR A 150 -26.33 -6.14 -6.24
N PRO A 151 -26.07 -7.25 -6.95
CA PRO A 151 -24.81 -7.99 -6.86
C PRO A 151 -23.59 -7.11 -7.15
N LYS A 152 -22.45 -7.44 -6.54
CA LYS A 152 -21.22 -6.63 -6.67
C LYS A 152 -20.67 -6.65 -8.10
N GLU A 153 -20.85 -7.77 -8.80
CA GLU A 153 -20.45 -8.00 -10.18
C GLU A 153 -21.16 -7.01 -11.11
N VAL A 154 -22.46 -6.81 -10.91
CA VAL A 154 -23.27 -5.82 -11.65
C VAL A 154 -22.78 -4.41 -11.38
N LEU A 155 -22.46 -4.06 -10.12
CA LEU A 155 -21.91 -2.74 -9.81
C LEU A 155 -20.63 -2.44 -10.57
N TYR A 156 -19.72 -3.42 -10.65
CA TYR A 156 -18.44 -3.30 -11.33
C TYR A 156 -18.62 -3.17 -12.84
N ALA A 157 -19.51 -3.97 -13.43
CA ALA A 157 -19.84 -3.90 -14.85
C ALA A 157 -20.43 -2.53 -15.23
N GLU A 158 -21.47 -2.08 -14.53
CA GLU A 158 -22.18 -0.83 -14.84
C GLU A 158 -21.30 0.42 -14.63
N SER A 159 -20.45 0.42 -13.60
CA SER A 159 -19.56 1.57 -13.33
C SER A 159 -18.24 1.52 -14.10
N GLY A 160 -17.95 0.44 -14.84
CA GLY A 160 -16.64 0.22 -15.44
C GLY A 160 -15.50 0.30 -14.40
N THR A 161 -15.71 -0.34 -13.24
CA THR A 161 -14.73 -0.41 -12.15
C THR A 161 -14.44 -1.85 -11.75
N GLU A 162 -13.30 -2.08 -11.08
CA GLU A 162 -12.82 -3.40 -10.70
C GLU A 162 -12.62 -3.53 -9.17
N PRO A 163 -12.71 -4.74 -8.60
CA PRO A 163 -12.30 -5.02 -7.23
C PRO A 163 -10.82 -4.68 -6.99
N LEU A 164 -10.47 -4.37 -5.74
CA LEU A 164 -9.09 -4.03 -5.35
C LEU A 164 -8.07 -5.15 -5.68
N ALA A 165 -8.49 -6.41 -5.64
CA ALA A 165 -7.62 -7.55 -5.94
C ALA A 165 -7.23 -7.60 -7.43
N GLU A 166 -8.19 -7.40 -8.33
CA GLU A 166 -7.94 -7.33 -9.78
C GLU A 166 -7.11 -6.09 -10.12
N ARG A 167 -7.44 -4.96 -9.48
CA ARG A 167 -6.65 -3.72 -9.61
C ARG A 167 -5.19 -3.92 -9.22
N ARG A 168 -4.95 -4.59 -8.09
CA ARG A 168 -3.62 -4.94 -7.58
C ARG A 168 -2.88 -5.81 -8.59
N ASP A 169 -3.53 -6.85 -9.10
CA ASP A 169 -2.92 -7.77 -10.06
C ASP A 169 -2.53 -7.02 -11.35
N TRP A 170 -3.41 -6.17 -11.89
CA TRP A 170 -3.12 -5.31 -13.04
C TRP A 170 -1.92 -4.37 -12.80
N LEU A 171 -1.94 -3.61 -11.71
CA LEU A 171 -0.87 -2.65 -11.39
C LEU A 171 0.47 -3.34 -11.15
N SER A 172 0.44 -4.48 -10.46
CA SER A 172 1.65 -5.26 -10.18
C SER A 172 2.23 -5.85 -11.46
N SER A 173 1.39 -6.40 -12.35
CA SER A 173 1.85 -6.96 -13.63
C SER A 173 2.44 -5.88 -14.51
N LYS A 174 1.74 -4.74 -14.64
CA LYS A 174 2.24 -3.58 -15.37
C LYS A 174 3.57 -3.08 -14.81
N TYR A 175 3.73 -3.05 -13.48
CA TYR A 175 4.99 -2.63 -12.85
C TYR A 175 6.14 -3.59 -13.18
N VAL A 176 5.93 -4.90 -13.04
CA VAL A 176 6.95 -5.92 -13.32
C VAL A 176 7.37 -5.91 -14.78
N LEU A 177 6.42 -5.87 -15.72
CA LEU A 177 6.72 -5.80 -17.15
C LEU A 177 7.54 -4.54 -17.50
N ASN A 178 7.17 -3.38 -16.95
CA ASN A 178 7.93 -2.15 -17.14
C ASN A 178 9.32 -2.18 -16.49
N LEU A 179 9.48 -2.95 -15.40
CA LEU A 179 10.77 -3.11 -14.73
C LEU A 179 11.74 -3.93 -15.57
N GLY A 180 11.26 -4.91 -16.35
CA GLY A 180 12.07 -5.73 -17.25
C GLY A 180 12.92 -4.91 -18.24
N HIS A 181 12.41 -3.76 -18.69
CA HIS A 181 13.11 -2.86 -19.60
C HIS A 181 13.94 -1.76 -18.91
N LYS A 182 14.12 -1.82 -17.57
CA LYS A 182 14.76 -0.75 -16.79
C LYS A 182 15.83 -1.31 -15.84
N PRO A 183 16.99 -1.74 -16.36
CA PRO A 183 18.05 -2.37 -15.55
C PRO A 183 18.65 -1.42 -14.49
N HIS A 184 18.61 -0.11 -14.71
CA HIS A 184 19.09 0.90 -13.75
C HIS A 184 18.11 1.20 -12.61
N ASN A 185 16.91 0.61 -12.64
CA ASN A 185 15.95 0.81 -11.55
C ASN A 185 16.45 0.11 -10.27
N PRO A 186 16.43 0.78 -9.10
CA PRO A 186 16.86 0.17 -7.83
C PRO A 186 16.16 -1.15 -7.47
N MET A 187 14.92 -1.33 -7.94
CA MET A 187 14.14 -2.56 -7.71
C MET A 187 14.48 -3.69 -8.67
N TYR A 188 15.23 -3.45 -9.75
CA TYR A 188 15.49 -4.44 -10.80
C TYR A 188 16.19 -5.69 -10.25
N THR A 189 17.28 -5.50 -9.51
CA THR A 189 18.05 -6.60 -8.92
C THR A 189 17.21 -7.39 -7.92
N ALA A 190 16.48 -6.71 -7.03
CA ALA A 190 15.62 -7.36 -6.05
C ALA A 190 14.47 -8.14 -6.71
N ALA A 191 13.86 -7.57 -7.75
CA ALA A 191 12.82 -8.23 -8.54
C ALA A 191 13.36 -9.46 -9.29
N LYS A 192 14.58 -9.42 -9.82
CA LYS A 192 15.22 -10.56 -10.47
C LYS A 192 15.48 -11.70 -9.49
N ILE A 193 15.98 -11.38 -8.29
CA ILE A 193 16.14 -12.38 -7.21
C ILE A 193 14.78 -13.00 -6.87
N GLU A 194 13.74 -12.19 -6.74
CA GLU A 194 12.39 -12.65 -6.44
C GLU A 194 11.78 -13.51 -7.56
N TYR A 195 12.01 -13.15 -8.82
CA TYR A 195 11.55 -13.90 -9.99
C TYR A 195 12.12 -15.34 -10.02
N HIS A 196 13.38 -15.48 -9.63
CA HIS A 196 14.07 -16.77 -9.55
C HIS A 196 13.87 -17.50 -8.21
N TYR A 197 13.21 -16.88 -7.22
CA TYR A 197 12.97 -17.50 -5.93
C TYR A 197 11.98 -18.67 -6.04
N THR A 198 12.44 -19.88 -5.69
CA THR A 198 11.64 -21.12 -5.74
C THR A 198 11.07 -21.53 -4.38
N GLY A 199 11.45 -20.85 -3.30
CA GLY A 199 10.99 -21.17 -1.95
C GLY A 199 9.54 -20.77 -1.68
N ILE A 200 9.05 -21.17 -0.51
CA ILE A 200 7.70 -20.80 -0.03
C ILE A 200 7.84 -19.73 1.05
N TYR A 201 7.28 -18.56 0.78
CA TYR A 201 7.14 -17.53 1.80
C TYR A 201 6.22 -17.99 2.93
N PRO A 202 6.53 -17.68 4.19
CA PRO A 202 5.59 -17.83 5.28
C PRO A 202 4.28 -17.09 4.96
N GLN A 203 3.15 -17.60 5.44
CA GLN A 203 1.83 -17.02 5.13
C GLN A 203 1.81 -15.50 5.36
N ARG A 204 1.35 -14.72 4.38
CA ARG A 204 1.25 -13.24 4.47
C ARG A 204 2.60 -12.51 4.62
N SER A 205 3.73 -13.18 4.41
CA SER A 205 5.07 -12.57 4.38
C SER A 205 5.60 -12.35 2.98
N ALA A 206 4.93 -12.92 1.97
CA ALA A 206 5.34 -12.73 0.59
C ALA A 206 5.19 -11.24 0.21
N PRO A 207 6.18 -10.64 -0.44
CA PRO A 207 5.99 -9.40 -1.16
C PRO A 207 4.79 -9.52 -2.11
N CYS A 208 4.04 -8.43 -2.31
CA CYS A 208 2.88 -8.45 -3.22
C CYS A 208 3.30 -8.83 -4.65
N LEU A 209 4.45 -8.34 -5.09
CA LEU A 209 5.01 -8.61 -6.42
C LEU A 209 5.33 -10.10 -6.63
N SER A 210 5.64 -10.84 -5.57
CA SER A 210 5.95 -12.27 -5.64
C SER A 210 4.80 -13.10 -6.20
N GLU A 211 3.56 -12.78 -5.80
CA GLU A 211 2.38 -13.48 -6.29
C GLU A 211 2.20 -13.22 -7.79
N THR A 212 2.39 -11.98 -8.22
CA THR A 212 2.30 -11.59 -9.63
C THR A 212 3.40 -12.20 -10.48
N MET A 213 4.66 -12.16 -10.03
CA MET A 213 5.79 -12.78 -10.73
C MET A 213 5.59 -14.29 -10.90
N ARG A 214 5.09 -14.98 -9.87
CA ARG A 214 4.74 -16.40 -9.96
C ARG A 214 3.62 -16.67 -10.97
N LYS A 215 2.63 -15.78 -11.07
CA LYS A 215 1.58 -15.89 -12.10
C LYS A 215 2.16 -15.69 -13.50
N LEU A 216 3.00 -14.67 -13.70
CA LEU A 216 3.65 -14.40 -14.99
C LEU A 216 4.53 -15.56 -15.45
N LYS A 217 5.33 -16.15 -14.54
CA LYS A 217 6.17 -17.32 -14.84
C LYS A 217 5.38 -18.54 -15.27
N ARG A 218 4.11 -18.69 -14.83
CA ARG A 218 3.23 -19.78 -15.28
C ARG A 218 2.63 -19.53 -16.67
N LEU A 219 2.70 -18.30 -17.18
CA LEU A 219 2.20 -17.89 -18.50
C LEU A 219 3.31 -17.92 -19.57
N GLU A 220 4.58 -17.91 -19.16
CA GLU A 220 5.70 -18.21 -20.03
C GLU A 220 5.64 -19.71 -20.38
N PHE A 221 5.20 -20.03 -21.60
CA PHE A 221 5.12 -21.39 -22.15
C PHE A 221 6.51 -22.02 -22.31
#